data_AF-A0A3R7A2X3-F1
#
_entry.id   AF-A0A3R7A2X3-F1
#
_cell.length_a   1.000
_cell.length_b   1.000
_cell.length_c   1.000
_cell.angle_alpha   90.00
_cell.angle_beta   90.00
_cell.angle_gamma   90.00
#
_symmetry.space_group_name_H-M   'P 1'
#
loop_
_entity.id
_entity.type
_entity.pdbx_description
1 polymer ?
#
loop_
_entity_poly.entity_id
_entity_poly.type
_entity_poly.pdbx_seq_one_letter_code
_entity_poly.pdbx_strand_id
1 'polypeptide(L)' 'MASEDQKVLLLVDNAPPHTLDEDTVLTRVEIKMLPSNTTTHLQPQDAGIIASFKAKLKQRQLQNALDQINLATDWAL' A
#
# COMPACT_ATOMS: atom_id res chain seq x y z
N MET A 1 7.19 -5.39 -26.50
CA MET A 1 8.62 -5.74 -26.30
C MET A 1 9.28 -4.50 -25.74
N ALA A 2 9.89 -4.57 -24.55
CA ALA A 2 10.58 -3.41 -23.97
C ALA A 2 11.79 -3.05 -24.83
N SER A 3 11.97 -1.75 -25.13
CA SER A 3 13.13 -1.24 -25.85
C SER A 3 14.40 -1.43 -25.01
N GLU A 4 15.55 -1.62 -25.66
CA GLU A 4 16.83 -1.91 -24.98
C GLU A 4 17.27 -0.82 -23.98
N ASP A 5 16.74 0.40 -24.09
CA ASP A 5 17.06 1.55 -23.22
C ASP A 5 16.20 1.69 -21.96
N GLN A 6 15.25 0.79 -21.70
CA GLN A 6 14.37 0.94 -20.54
C GLN A 6 15.06 0.48 -19.25
N LYS A 7 15.52 1.44 -18.44
CA LYS A 7 15.94 1.22 -17.06
C LYS A 7 14.77 1.51 -16.10
N VAL A 8 14.59 0.63 -15.13
CA VAL A 8 13.55 0.76 -14.10
C VAL A 8 14.21 1.12 -12.77
N LEU A 9 13.66 2.13 -12.11
CA LEU A 9 13.99 2.45 -10.72
C LEU A 9 12.89 1.86 -9.83
N LEU A 10 13.26 0.93 -8.96
CA LEU A 10 12.36 0.31 -7.98
C LEU A 10 12.60 0.92 -6.61
N LEU A 11 11.63 1.70 -6.12
CA LEU A 11 11.63 2.27 -4.78
C LEU A 11 10.96 1.31 -3.80
N VAL A 12 11.70 0.89 -2.79
CA VAL A 12 11.25 -0.08 -1.77
C VAL A 12 11.47 0.45 -0.36
N ASP A 13 10.72 -0.07 0.60
CA ASP A 13 11.00 0.16 2.01
C ASP A 13 12.15 -0.73 2.50
N ASN A 14 12.49 -0.59 3.78
CA ASN A 14 13.63 -1.28 4.39
C ASN A 14 13.24 -2.67 4.93
N ALA A 15 12.19 -3.29 4.39
CA ALA A 15 11.81 -4.64 4.80
C ALA A 15 12.92 -5.64 4.45
N PRO A 16 13.27 -6.59 5.34
CA PRO A 16 14.33 -7.57 5.07
C PRO A 16 14.19 -8.34 3.74
N PRO A 17 12.98 -8.70 3.25
CA PRO A 17 12.85 -9.36 1.95
C PRO A 17 13.30 -8.51 0.74
N HIS A 18 13.52 -7.20 0.90
CA HIS A 18 13.95 -6.32 -0.18
C HIS A 18 15.48 -6.18 -0.27
N THR A 19 16.23 -6.77 0.67
CA THR A 19 17.69 -6.82 0.57
C THR A 19 18.10 -7.79 -0.52
N LEU A 20 19.06 -7.38 -1.35
CA LEU A 20 19.64 -8.25 -2.36
C LEU A 20 20.71 -9.14 -1.72
N ASP A 21 20.78 -10.39 -2.17
CA ASP A 21 21.92 -11.26 -1.88
C ASP A 21 23.18 -10.67 -2.56
N GLU A 22 24.36 -10.88 -1.95
CA GLU A 22 25.62 -10.27 -2.40
C GLU A 22 25.94 -10.55 -3.87
N ASP A 23 25.54 -11.71 -4.39
CA ASP A 23 25.79 -12.14 -5.77
C ASP A 23 24.68 -11.74 -6.76
N THR A 24 23.65 -11.02 -6.32
CA THR A 24 22.53 -10.64 -7.18
C THR A 24 22.89 -9.45 -8.06
N VAL A 25 22.97 -9.68 -9.38
CA VAL A 25 23.23 -8.63 -10.37
C VAL A 25 21.95 -8.29 -11.16
N LEU A 26 21.48 -7.06 -11.01
CA LEU A 26 20.36 -6.51 -11.78
C LEU A 26 20.89 -5.69 -12.97
N THR A 27 20.54 -6.09 -14.19
CA THR A 27 21.06 -5.45 -15.41
C THR A 27 20.24 -4.26 -15.89
N ARG A 28 18.98 -4.15 -15.45
CA ARG A 28 18.03 -3.12 -15.91
C ARG A 28 17.20 -2.48 -14.79
N VAL A 29 17.35 -2.97 -13.56
CA VAL A 29 16.60 -2.48 -12.40
C VAL A 29 17.60 -1.92 -11.41
N GLU A 30 17.42 -0.67 -11.03
CA GLU A 30 18.09 -0.09 -9.87
C GLU A 30 17.11 -0.11 -8.70
N ILE A 31 17.49 -0.74 -7.59
CA ILE A 31 16.70 -0.71 -6.36
C ILE A 31 17.20 0.43 -5.48
N LYS A 32 16.29 1.27 -5.01
CA LYS A 32 16.56 2.31 -4.01
C LYS A 32 15.68 2.10 -2.79
N MET A 33 16.35 1.93 -1.66
CA MET A 33 15.70 1.88 -0.36
C MET A 33 15.36 3.30 0.11
N LEU A 34 14.16 3.46 0.63
CA LEU A 34 13.72 4.73 1.21
C LEU A 34 14.35 4.95 2.60
N PRO A 35 14.45 6.20 3.06
CA PRO A 35 14.91 6.46 4.42
C PRO A 35 14.04 5.74 5.45
N SER A 36 14.65 5.22 6.51
CA SER A 36 13.91 4.51 7.57
C SER A 36 12.79 5.37 8.14
N ASN A 37 11.67 4.72 8.50
CA ASN A 37 10.47 5.34 9.07
C ASN A 37 9.76 6.36 8.15
N THR A 38 10.02 6.33 6.85
CA THR A 38 9.33 7.23 5.89
C THR A 38 8.25 6.57 5.06
N THR A 39 8.01 5.26 5.24
CA THR A 39 7.05 4.46 4.44
C THR A 39 5.68 5.13 4.32
N THR A 40 5.08 5.55 5.43
CA THR A 40 3.74 6.17 5.45
C THR A 40 3.64 7.49 4.72
N HIS A 41 4.76 8.15 4.44
CA HIS A 41 4.80 9.48 3.83
C HIS A 41 5.34 9.46 2.40
N LEU A 42 6.40 8.68 2.17
CA LEU A 42 7.10 8.64 0.89
C LEU A 42 6.65 7.48 0.01
N GLN A 43 6.16 6.36 0.54
CA GLN A 43 5.67 5.28 -0.31
C GLN A 43 4.28 5.60 -0.85
N PRO A 44 4.12 5.71 -2.19
CA PRO A 44 2.81 5.98 -2.79
C PRO A 44 1.79 4.87 -2.49
N GLN A 45 2.25 3.65 -2.25
CA GLN A 45 1.39 2.53 -1.87
C GLN A 45 0.72 2.78 -0.51
N ASP A 46 1.49 3.11 0.52
CA ASP A 46 0.97 3.42 1.85
C ASP A 46 0.18 4.73 1.88
N ALA A 47 0.81 5.82 1.45
CA ALA A 47 0.26 7.17 1.52
C ALA A 47 -0.98 7.36 0.62
N GLY A 48 -1.05 6.62 -0.50
CA GLY A 48 -2.11 6.72 -1.47
C GLY A 48 -3.08 5.54 -1.41
N ILE A 49 -2.68 4.42 -2.02
CA ILE A 49 -3.58 3.30 -2.32
C ILE A 49 -4.13 2.66 -1.05
N ILE A 50 -3.26 2.26 -0.12
CA ILE A 50 -3.62 1.60 1.14
C ILE A 50 -4.41 2.56 2.04
N ALA A 51 -3.98 3.81 2.18
CA ALA A 51 -4.71 4.82 2.94
C ALA A 51 -6.15 4.99 2.42
N SER A 52 -6.31 5.13 1.11
CA SER A 52 -7.62 5.28 0.45
C SER A 52 -8.50 4.04 0.65
N PHE A 53 -7.91 2.85 0.49
CA PHE A 53 -8.61 1.59 0.71
C PHE A 53 -9.09 1.46 2.16
N LYS A 54 -8.22 1.72 3.15
CA LYS A 54 -8.56 1.70 4.58
C LYS A 54 -9.67 2.70 4.91
N ALA A 55 -9.64 3.89 4.33
CA ALA A 55 -10.70 4.89 4.51
C ALA A 55 -12.05 4.38 3.99
N LYS A 56 -12.07 3.76 2.80
CA LYS A 56 -13.30 3.22 2.22
C LYS A 56 -13.86 2.04 3.01
N LEU A 57 -12.98 1.17 3.51
CA LEU A 57 -13.37 0.06 4.37
C LEU A 57 -14.03 0.57 5.66
N LYS A 58 -13.42 1.56 6.32
CA LYS A 58 -13.98 2.18 7.54
C LYS A 58 -15.35 2.82 7.27
N GLN A 59 -15.51 3.50 6.14
CA GLN A 59 -16.80 4.07 5.75
C GLN A 59 -17.88 2.99 5.66
N ARG A 60 -17.57 1.85 5.01
CA ARG A 60 -18.51 0.72 4.89
C ARG A 60 -18.84 0.09 6.23
N GLN A 61 -17.84 -0.09 7.09
CA GLN A 61 -18.05 -0.62 8.45
C GLN A 61 -19.00 0.26 9.26
N LEU A 62 -18.83 1.59 9.19
CA LEU A 62 -19.71 2.54 9.85
C LEU A 62 -21.14 2.47 9.29
N GLN A 63 -21.29 2.44 7.97
CA GLN A 63 -22.60 2.32 7.33
C GLN A 63 -23.32 1.04 7.77
N ASN A 64 -22.63 -0.10 7.74
CA ASN A 64 -23.21 -1.37 8.18
C ASN A 64 -23.61 -1.37 9.67
N ALA A 65 -22.89 -0.64 10.51
CA ALA A 65 -23.25 -0.49 11.92
C ALA A 65 -24.52 0.37 12.10
N LEU A 66 -24.64 1.47 11.35
CA LEU A 66 -25.84 2.30 11.34
C LEU A 66 -27.05 1.53 10.81
N ASP A 67 -26.89 0.76 9.74
CA ASP A 67 -27.97 -0.04 9.16
C ASP A 67 -28.49 -1.08 10.15
N GLN A 68 -27.61 -1.74 10.92
CA GLN A 68 -28.01 -2.67 11.98
C GLN A 68 -28.77 -1.99 13.12
N ILE A 69 -28.36 -0.79 13.52
CA ILE A 69 -29.05 -0.01 14.55
C ILE A 69 -30.45 0.38 14.07
N ASN A 70 -30.57 0.85 12.82
CA ASN A 70 -31.84 1.23 12.23
C ASN A 70 -32.80 0.03 12.16
N LEU A 71 -32.31 -1.13 11.69
CA LEU A 71 -33.12 -2.37 11.67
C LEU A 71 -33.63 -2.74 13.06
N ALA A 72 -32.76 -2.69 14.09
CA ALA A 72 -33.15 -3.00 15.46
C ALA A 72 -34.16 -1.98 16.04
N THR A 73 -34.05 -0.71 15.66
CA THR A 73 -34.93 0.36 16.11
C THR A 73 -36.30 0.28 15.44
N ASP A 74 -36.33 -0.01 14.14
CA ASP A 74 -37.57 -0.20 13.38
C ASP A 74 -38.37 -1.43 13.84
N TRP A 75 -37.70 -2.47 14.35
CA TRP A 75 -38.38 -3.64 14.94
C TRP A 75 -38.84 -3.44 16.39
N ALA A 76 -38.39 -2.37 17.05
CA ALA A 76 -38.75 -2.05 18.43
C ALA A 76 -39.93 -1.05 18.55
N LEU A 77 -40.43 -0.56 17.41
CA LEU A 77 -41.65 0.26 17.27
C LEU A 77 -42.80 -0.57 16.71
#